data_AF-A0A928KJY7-F1
#
_entry.id   AF-A0A928KJY7-F1
#
_cell.length_a   1.000
_cell.length_b   1.000
_cell.length_c   1.000
_cell.angle_alpha   90.00
_cell.angle_beta   90.00
_cell.angle_gamma   90.00
#
_symmetry.space_group_name_H-M   'P 1'
#
loop_
_entity.id
_entity.type
_entity.pdbx_description
1 polymer ?
#
loop_
_entity_poly.entity_id
_entity_poly.type
_entity_poly.pdbx_seq_one_letter_code
_entity_poly.pdbx_strand_id
1 'polypeptide(L)'
;MQIIQNYTAEFVDIIVNCAIMTAFQGVTPITEKENEMKQSRNAAHQSVLKKIIAAVIATLLITTVITSTAFADSLGKYDVTIIDGGVESTIATAAKEPIDVLQTAGITLNPDDKMDISAFEQGEGGTIVIERLNAVNVKFAGNVQTYQVYAPTVGEALDEIGLTAGEEKNVNYTFGDAVQDGMVIEIKNAPSVTLTADGNKVKYAKVSGTVSDLLAVAGVKLGKDDYTKPALNTALKAGMSVSVNRVSFKTYTKTKKIKFKTVKKKDKKLEQGKKKVVKKGKNGKKKVTYTEKIVNGKVVSKNVVKEVVTKKAVRKVVKVGTKAVDPDVKPNGVQSKNGFTLGQKISGRYTHYCACATCNGSGAGTTSSGRKIHNGMKDPHYIACNWLPMGSVIKVDGVNYTVVDRGGSGLSRTGRIDIFTPAGHAACYRLGTGSCSITIVRLGW
;
A
#
# COMPACT_ATOMS: atom_id res chain seq x y z
N MET A 1 -43.12 27.54 1.67
CA MET A 1 -41.99 28.49 1.58
C MET A 1 -40.73 27.78 2.11
N GLN A 2 -40.25 26.66 1.57
CA GLN A 2 -39.95 26.26 0.19
C GLN A 2 -39.11 27.30 -0.54
N ILE A 3 -37.95 26.83 -1.02
CA ILE A 3 -36.95 27.50 -1.87
C ILE A 3 -35.88 28.32 -1.13
N ILE A 4 -35.00 27.64 -0.38
CA ILE A 4 -33.58 28.05 -0.25
C ILE A 4 -32.73 26.78 -0.07
N GLN A 5 -32.54 25.98 -1.14
CA GLN A 5 -31.48 24.95 -1.16
C GLN A 5 -30.94 24.55 -2.55
N ASN A 6 -31.26 25.26 -3.63
CA ASN A 6 -30.70 24.96 -4.95
C ASN A 6 -30.24 26.24 -5.64
N TYR A 7 -29.03 26.73 -5.40
CA TYR A 7 -28.36 27.73 -6.28
C TYR A 7 -26.84 27.82 -6.02
N THR A 8 -26.15 26.69 -5.85
CA THR A 8 -24.67 26.68 -5.81
C THR A 8 -24.03 25.60 -6.69
N ALA A 9 -24.79 24.97 -7.59
CA ALA A 9 -24.26 23.94 -8.49
C ALA A 9 -24.20 24.37 -9.98
N GLU A 10 -24.91 25.42 -10.42
CA GLU A 10 -24.99 25.74 -11.86
C GLU A 10 -24.13 26.93 -12.33
N PHE A 11 -23.52 27.70 -11.42
CA PHE A 11 -22.69 28.85 -11.82
C PHE A 11 -21.18 28.58 -11.88
N VAL A 12 -20.72 27.44 -11.34
CA VAL A 12 -19.31 27.04 -11.41
C VAL A 12 -19.01 26.23 -12.68
N ASP A 13 -20.01 25.56 -13.26
CA ASP A 13 -19.83 24.78 -14.49
C ASP A 13 -19.79 25.63 -15.77
N ILE A 14 -20.36 26.83 -15.78
CA ILE A 14 -20.39 27.70 -16.98
C ILE A 14 -19.10 28.52 -17.12
N ILE A 15 -18.48 28.95 -16.00
CA ILE A 15 -17.25 29.76 -16.04
C ILE A 15 -15.99 28.88 -16.21
N VAL A 16 -16.01 27.64 -15.72
CA VAL A 16 -14.88 26.71 -15.93
C VAL A 16 -14.89 26.10 -17.35
N ASN A 17 -16.06 25.86 -17.95
CA ASN A 17 -16.12 25.37 -19.34
C ASN A 17 -15.85 26.45 -20.39
N CYS A 18 -16.11 27.73 -20.11
CA CYS A 18 -15.86 28.80 -21.08
C CYS A 18 -14.37 29.22 -21.15
N ALA A 19 -13.57 28.95 -20.11
CA ALA A 19 -12.13 29.25 -20.09
C ALA A 19 -11.25 28.10 -20.63
N ILE A 20 -11.80 26.90 -20.82
CA ILE A 20 -11.06 25.74 -21.35
C ILE A 20 -11.21 25.62 -22.88
N MET A 21 -12.27 26.18 -23.47
CA MET A 21 -12.55 26.08 -24.92
C MET A 21 -11.76 27.08 -25.80
N THR A 22 -11.13 28.11 -25.24
CA THR A 22 -10.40 29.13 -26.02
C THR A 22 -8.87 29.08 -25.92
N ALA A 23 -8.30 28.10 -25.20
CA ALA A 23 -6.85 27.91 -25.11
C ALA A 23 -6.31 26.70 -25.92
N PHE A 24 -7.17 25.99 -26.66
CA PHE A 24 -6.81 24.73 -27.33
C PHE A 24 -6.89 24.79 -28.87
N GLN A 25 -6.66 25.95 -29.49
CA GLN A 25 -6.53 26.05 -30.97
C GLN A 25 -5.07 25.98 -31.48
N GLY A 26 -4.15 25.35 -30.75
CA GLY A 26 -2.76 25.30 -31.21
C GLY A 26 -1.87 24.17 -30.70
N VAL A 27 -2.39 23.18 -29.97
CA VAL A 27 -1.56 22.08 -29.45
C VAL A 27 -2.28 20.75 -29.59
N THR A 28 -2.13 20.12 -30.76
CA THR A 28 -2.33 18.68 -30.94
C THR A 28 -1.61 17.91 -29.82
N PRO A 29 -2.25 16.92 -29.16
CA PRO A 29 -1.64 16.12 -28.10
C PRO A 29 -0.32 15.51 -28.59
N ILE A 30 0.73 15.57 -27.77
CA ILE A 30 2.07 15.05 -28.11
C ILE A 30 1.99 13.57 -28.52
N THR A 31 1.08 12.80 -27.94
CA THR A 31 0.81 11.39 -28.29
C THR A 31 0.20 11.19 -29.68
N GLU A 32 -0.62 12.13 -30.15
CA GLU A 32 -1.27 12.04 -31.46
C GLU A 32 -0.28 12.46 -32.55
N LYS A 33 0.49 13.55 -32.33
CA LYS A 33 1.62 13.92 -33.18
C LYS A 33 2.74 12.88 -33.22
N GLU A 34 3.01 12.17 -32.12
CA GLU A 34 3.99 11.07 -32.09
C GLU A 34 3.48 9.82 -32.83
N ASN A 35 2.17 9.53 -32.79
CA ASN A 35 1.57 8.45 -33.57
C ASN A 35 1.50 8.81 -35.05
N GLU A 36 1.12 10.03 -35.40
CA GLU A 36 1.15 10.54 -36.77
C GLU A 36 2.59 10.59 -37.31
N MET A 37 3.57 11.02 -36.52
CA MET A 37 5.00 10.94 -36.90
C MET A 37 5.48 9.50 -37.02
N LYS A 38 5.07 8.56 -36.17
CA LYS A 38 5.47 7.14 -36.28
C LYS A 38 4.80 6.45 -37.46
N GLN A 39 3.53 6.75 -37.73
CA GLN A 39 2.79 6.24 -38.87
C GLN A 39 3.30 6.86 -40.17
N SER A 40 3.61 8.16 -40.17
CA SER A 40 4.33 8.86 -41.24
C SER A 40 5.73 8.32 -41.42
N ARG A 41 6.47 7.99 -40.35
CA ARG A 41 7.84 7.48 -40.43
C ARG A 41 7.88 6.01 -40.84
N ASN A 42 6.90 5.18 -40.46
CA ASN A 42 6.75 3.80 -40.95
C ASN A 42 6.25 3.77 -42.40
N ALA A 43 5.30 4.62 -42.77
CA ALA A 43 4.89 4.78 -44.17
C ALA A 43 6.02 5.38 -45.02
N ALA A 44 6.80 6.32 -44.46
CA ALA A 44 7.99 6.86 -45.12
C ALA A 44 9.08 5.79 -45.23
N HIS A 45 9.33 4.96 -44.20
CA HIS A 45 10.28 3.85 -44.27
C HIS A 45 9.83 2.78 -45.26
N GLN A 46 8.54 2.41 -45.30
CA GLN A 46 7.99 1.52 -46.33
C GLN A 46 8.10 2.16 -47.72
N SER A 47 7.86 3.46 -47.87
CA SER A 47 8.00 4.15 -49.15
C SER A 47 9.47 4.31 -49.58
N VAL A 48 10.38 4.46 -48.62
CA VAL A 48 11.83 4.58 -48.86
C VAL A 48 12.43 3.21 -49.12
N LEU A 49 11.97 2.15 -48.47
CA LEU A 49 12.34 0.76 -48.73
C LEU A 49 11.78 0.28 -50.08
N LYS A 50 10.51 0.59 -50.41
CA LYS A 50 9.96 0.40 -51.77
C LYS A 50 10.74 1.18 -52.82
N LYS A 51 11.21 2.40 -52.52
CA LYS A 51 12.07 3.20 -53.40
C LYS A 51 13.50 2.69 -53.50
N ILE A 52 14.05 2.05 -52.48
CA ILE A 52 15.40 1.46 -52.48
C ILE A 52 15.39 0.09 -53.18
N ILE A 53 14.35 -0.73 -52.98
CA ILE A 53 14.12 -1.96 -53.75
C ILE A 53 13.91 -1.60 -55.23
N ALA A 54 13.09 -0.59 -55.53
CA ALA A 54 12.97 -0.06 -56.89
C ALA A 54 14.29 0.52 -57.43
N ALA A 55 15.15 1.14 -56.61
CA ALA A 55 16.41 1.73 -57.06
C ALA A 55 17.55 0.71 -57.27
N VAL A 56 17.63 -0.35 -56.47
CA VAL A 56 18.60 -1.44 -56.63
C VAL A 56 18.21 -2.34 -57.80
N ILE A 57 16.91 -2.59 -58.00
CA ILE A 57 16.38 -3.25 -59.19
C ILE A 57 16.52 -2.33 -60.42
N ALA A 58 16.35 -1.01 -60.28
CA ALA A 58 16.59 -0.03 -61.35
C ALA A 58 18.07 0.20 -61.72
N THR A 59 19.03 -0.16 -60.87
CA THR A 59 20.46 -0.12 -61.25
C THR A 59 20.94 -1.42 -61.90
N LEU A 60 20.23 -2.54 -61.72
CA LEU A 60 20.39 -3.75 -62.54
C LEU A 60 19.67 -3.67 -63.90
N LEU A 61 18.87 -2.62 -64.12
CA LEU A 61 18.08 -2.35 -65.31
C LEU A 61 18.86 -1.76 -66.51
N ILE A 62 20.19 -1.61 -66.46
CA ILE A 62 20.94 -0.91 -67.53
C ILE A 62 21.65 -1.82 -68.56
N THR A 63 21.83 -3.14 -68.37
CA THR A 63 22.61 -3.92 -69.38
C THR A 63 22.10 -5.29 -69.78
N THR A 64 20.80 -5.56 -69.80
CA THR A 64 20.27 -6.59 -70.70
C THR A 64 18.91 -6.19 -71.26
N VAL A 65 18.94 -5.32 -72.28
CA VAL A 65 18.01 -5.50 -73.40
C VAL A 65 18.33 -6.89 -73.96
N ILE A 66 17.69 -7.94 -73.46
CA ILE A 66 17.70 -9.23 -74.13
C ILE A 66 16.84 -9.02 -75.37
N THR A 67 17.48 -8.58 -76.45
CA THR A 67 16.99 -8.83 -77.81
C THR A 67 17.04 -10.34 -78.00
N SER A 68 16.06 -11.07 -77.47
CA SER A 68 15.98 -12.51 -77.67
C SER A 68 15.61 -12.75 -79.13
N THR A 69 16.52 -13.39 -79.84
CA THR A 69 16.40 -13.84 -81.22
C THR A 69 15.47 -15.05 -81.31
N ALA A 70 14.21 -14.88 -80.91
CA ALA A 70 13.14 -15.86 -81.15
C ALA A 70 12.01 -15.22 -81.98
N PHE A 71 12.38 -14.68 -83.14
CA PHE A 71 11.44 -14.18 -84.14
C PHE A 71 10.79 -15.36 -84.88
N ALA A 72 9.60 -15.78 -84.42
CA ALA A 72 8.63 -16.48 -85.27
C ALA A 72 7.17 -16.33 -84.79
N ASP A 73 6.89 -16.14 -83.49
CA ASP A 73 5.52 -16.19 -82.93
C ASP A 73 5.06 -14.93 -82.14
N SER A 74 5.64 -13.74 -82.38
CA SER A 74 5.48 -12.58 -81.48
C SER A 74 4.38 -11.56 -81.85
N LEU A 75 3.49 -11.85 -82.80
CA LEU A 75 2.39 -10.92 -83.10
C LEU A 75 1.40 -10.87 -81.92
N GLY A 76 1.42 -9.78 -81.15
CA GLY A 76 0.50 -9.51 -80.04
C GLY A 76 0.97 -9.96 -78.65
N LYS A 77 2.25 -10.32 -78.48
CA LYS A 77 2.85 -10.58 -77.16
C LYS A 77 3.73 -9.41 -76.72
N TYR A 78 3.84 -9.22 -75.41
CA TYR A 78 4.65 -8.20 -74.76
C TYR A 78 5.38 -8.78 -73.54
N ASP A 79 6.49 -8.17 -73.14
CA ASP A 79 7.33 -8.67 -72.05
C ASP A 79 6.83 -8.18 -70.69
N VAL A 80 6.76 -9.08 -69.73
CA VAL A 80 6.43 -8.77 -68.33
C VAL A 80 7.49 -9.35 -67.42
N THR A 81 8.09 -8.51 -66.58
CA THR A 81 8.99 -8.92 -65.50
C THR A 81 8.16 -9.31 -64.28
N ILE A 82 8.36 -10.51 -63.76
CA ILE A 82 7.72 -11.01 -62.54
C ILE A 82 8.79 -11.16 -61.47
N ILE A 83 8.58 -10.51 -60.33
CA ILE A 83 9.42 -10.64 -59.14
C ILE A 83 8.66 -11.46 -58.12
N ASP A 84 8.98 -12.74 -58.00
CA ASP A 84 8.32 -13.68 -57.09
C ASP A 84 9.18 -13.95 -55.86
N GLY A 85 8.80 -13.41 -54.69
CA GLY A 85 9.54 -13.62 -53.45
C GLY A 85 11.00 -13.13 -53.52
N GLY A 86 11.28 -12.12 -54.36
CA GLY A 86 12.62 -11.60 -54.61
C GLY A 86 13.37 -12.26 -55.77
N VAL A 87 12.79 -13.27 -56.43
CA VAL A 87 13.35 -13.91 -57.63
C VAL A 87 12.77 -13.28 -58.88
N GLU A 88 13.63 -12.73 -59.74
CA GLU A 88 13.22 -12.09 -60.99
C GLU A 88 13.15 -13.09 -62.16
N SER A 89 12.10 -12.97 -62.97
CA SER A 89 11.94 -13.69 -64.24
C SER A 89 11.22 -12.81 -65.26
N THR A 90 11.43 -13.04 -66.55
CA THR A 90 10.73 -12.31 -67.63
C THR A 90 10.04 -13.30 -68.55
N ILE A 91 8.79 -13.02 -68.90
CA ILE A 91 8.01 -13.81 -69.85
C ILE A 91 7.42 -12.93 -70.95
N ALA A 92 7.29 -13.48 -72.16
CA ALA A 92 6.53 -12.86 -73.25
C ALA A 92 5.10 -13.44 -73.26
N THR A 93 4.09 -12.59 -73.12
CA THR A 93 2.68 -13.00 -73.00
C THR A 93 1.73 -12.11 -73.78
N ALA A 94 0.56 -12.65 -74.16
CA ALA A 94 -0.57 -11.89 -74.71
C ALA A 94 -1.72 -11.71 -73.69
N ALA A 95 -1.56 -12.27 -72.47
CA ALA A 95 -2.52 -12.15 -71.40
C ALA A 95 -2.73 -10.68 -71.02
N LYS A 96 -3.95 -10.28 -70.64
CA LYS A 96 -4.28 -8.90 -70.28
C LYS A 96 -4.42 -8.71 -68.78
N GLU A 97 -4.86 -9.75 -68.09
CA GLU A 97 -5.03 -9.74 -66.65
C GLU A 97 -3.75 -10.23 -65.96
N PRO A 98 -3.28 -9.57 -64.89
CA PRO A 98 -2.07 -9.98 -64.16
C PRO A 98 -2.08 -11.44 -63.71
N ILE A 99 -3.25 -11.98 -63.31
CA ILE A 99 -3.37 -13.38 -62.88
C ILE A 99 -3.07 -14.35 -64.03
N ASP A 100 -3.52 -14.03 -65.25
CA ASP A 100 -3.29 -14.87 -66.43
C ASP A 100 -1.81 -14.80 -66.87
N VAL A 101 -1.16 -13.64 -66.66
CA VAL A 101 0.29 -13.48 -66.83
C VAL A 101 1.03 -14.44 -65.89
N LEU A 102 0.65 -14.47 -64.61
CA LEU A 102 1.26 -15.39 -63.63
C LEU A 102 1.01 -16.87 -63.97
N GLN A 103 -0.20 -17.22 -64.41
CA GLN A 103 -0.51 -18.59 -64.86
C GLN A 103 0.37 -19.01 -66.05
N THR A 104 0.63 -18.09 -66.99
CA THR A 104 1.54 -18.32 -68.12
C THR A 104 2.96 -18.59 -67.64
N ALA A 105 3.40 -17.90 -66.58
CA ALA A 105 4.69 -18.14 -65.92
C ALA A 105 4.70 -19.40 -65.04
N GLY A 106 3.57 -20.13 -64.92
CA GLY A 106 3.45 -21.28 -64.02
C GLY A 106 3.38 -20.91 -62.54
N ILE A 107 3.11 -19.65 -62.22
CA ILE A 107 3.09 -19.11 -60.85
C ILE A 107 1.65 -19.10 -60.33
N THR A 108 1.45 -19.73 -59.17
CA THR A 108 0.16 -19.72 -58.45
C THR A 108 0.31 -18.91 -57.16
N LEU A 109 -0.65 -18.02 -56.89
CA LEU A 109 -0.70 -17.23 -55.65
C LEU A 109 -1.40 -18.02 -54.55
N ASN A 110 -0.85 -17.96 -53.33
CA ASN A 110 -1.56 -18.37 -52.13
C ASN A 110 -2.57 -17.29 -51.72
N PRO A 111 -3.62 -17.63 -50.95
CA PRO A 111 -4.67 -16.68 -50.56
C PRO A 111 -4.16 -15.42 -49.83
N ASP A 112 -3.06 -15.52 -49.10
CA ASP A 112 -2.50 -14.44 -48.29
C ASP A 112 -1.27 -13.76 -48.94
N ASP A 113 -0.85 -14.21 -50.12
CA ASP A 113 0.19 -13.53 -50.90
C ASP A 113 -0.33 -12.17 -51.38
N LYS A 114 0.57 -11.19 -51.48
CA LYS A 114 0.23 -9.87 -52.03
C LYS A 114 0.83 -9.71 -53.41
N MET A 115 0.13 -8.97 -54.26
CA MET A 115 0.56 -8.67 -55.61
C MET A 115 0.56 -7.15 -55.81
N ASP A 116 1.71 -6.59 -56.12
CA ASP A 116 1.88 -5.19 -56.52
C ASP A 116 1.97 -5.12 -58.05
N ILE A 117 0.94 -4.56 -58.66
CA ILE A 117 0.81 -4.37 -60.11
C ILE A 117 0.94 -2.90 -60.51
N SER A 118 1.44 -2.04 -59.61
CA SER A 118 1.51 -0.59 -59.86
C SER A 118 2.41 -0.21 -61.04
N ALA A 119 3.34 -1.10 -61.42
CA ALA A 119 4.25 -0.94 -62.56
C ALA A 119 3.89 -1.85 -63.74
N PHE A 120 2.69 -2.43 -63.77
CA PHE A 120 2.19 -3.26 -64.87
C PHE A 120 1.20 -2.47 -65.72
N GLU A 121 1.43 -2.45 -67.03
CA GLU A 121 0.59 -1.79 -68.02
C GLU A 121 0.11 -2.80 -69.06
N GLN A 122 -1.20 -2.96 -69.14
CA GLN A 122 -1.82 -3.94 -70.03
C GLN A 122 -1.45 -3.69 -71.50
N GLY A 123 -0.84 -4.68 -72.14
CA GLY A 123 -0.44 -4.60 -73.54
C GLY A 123 0.89 -3.89 -73.80
N GLU A 124 1.45 -3.21 -72.79
CA GLU A 124 2.74 -2.50 -72.86
C GLU A 124 3.84 -3.24 -72.07
N GLY A 125 3.47 -3.97 -71.01
CA GLY A 125 4.38 -4.76 -70.19
C GLY A 125 4.60 -4.20 -68.80
N GLY A 126 5.83 -4.27 -68.31
CA GLY A 126 6.22 -3.74 -67.00
C GLY A 126 6.44 -4.82 -65.95
N THR A 127 6.27 -4.48 -64.67
CA THR A 127 6.64 -5.33 -63.54
C THR A 127 5.44 -5.73 -62.69
N ILE A 128 5.33 -7.02 -62.40
CA ILE A 128 4.45 -7.59 -61.38
C ILE A 128 5.32 -8.07 -60.22
N VAL A 129 5.07 -7.58 -59.00
CA VAL A 129 5.78 -8.03 -57.79
C VAL A 129 4.85 -8.88 -56.94
N ILE A 130 5.30 -10.06 -56.53
CA ILE A 130 4.60 -10.96 -55.62
C ILE A 130 5.35 -10.97 -54.30
N GLU A 131 4.70 -10.47 -53.25
CA GLU A 131 5.17 -10.59 -51.89
C GLU A 131 4.56 -11.88 -51.29
N ARG A 132 5.38 -12.92 -51.20
CA ARG A 132 4.99 -14.22 -50.63
C ARG A 132 4.87 -14.11 -49.11
N LEU A 133 3.76 -14.60 -48.54
CA LEU A 133 3.64 -14.71 -47.09
C LEU A 133 4.37 -15.96 -46.59
N ASN A 134 5.46 -15.76 -45.86
CA ASN A 134 6.26 -16.86 -45.31
C ASN A 134 6.16 -16.90 -43.78
N ALA A 135 6.01 -18.12 -43.23
CA ALA A 135 6.08 -18.38 -41.80
C ALA A 135 7.53 -18.64 -41.36
N VAL A 136 8.13 -17.66 -40.70
CA VAL A 136 9.51 -17.74 -40.18
C VAL A 136 9.51 -18.06 -38.69
N ASN A 137 10.24 -19.11 -38.30
CA ASN A 137 10.39 -19.57 -36.93
C ASN A 137 11.66 -19.01 -36.30
N VAL A 138 11.56 -17.96 -35.49
CA VAL A 138 12.71 -17.37 -34.81
C VAL A 138 12.95 -18.09 -33.49
N LYS A 139 14.15 -18.68 -33.35
CA LYS A 139 14.61 -19.34 -32.13
C LYS A 139 15.58 -18.43 -31.37
N PHE A 140 15.22 -18.05 -30.15
CA PHE A 140 16.07 -17.25 -29.25
C PHE A 140 16.03 -17.79 -27.82
N ALA A 141 17.20 -18.01 -27.23
CA ALA A 141 17.34 -18.54 -25.86
C ALA A 141 16.51 -19.82 -25.62
N GLY A 142 16.38 -20.68 -26.64
CA GLY A 142 15.60 -21.92 -26.60
C GLY A 142 14.10 -21.78 -26.89
N ASN A 143 13.56 -20.55 -26.93
CA ASN A 143 12.18 -20.28 -27.29
C ASN A 143 12.05 -20.12 -28.81
N VAL A 144 11.08 -20.79 -29.42
CA VAL A 144 10.75 -20.66 -30.84
C VAL A 144 9.45 -19.88 -30.97
N GLN A 145 9.47 -18.82 -31.77
CA GLN A 145 8.30 -18.01 -32.08
C GLN A 145 8.14 -17.89 -33.60
N THR A 146 6.94 -18.15 -34.10
CA THR A 146 6.61 -18.01 -35.51
C THR A 146 6.14 -16.58 -35.80
N TYR A 147 6.62 -16.02 -36.91
CA TYR A 147 6.25 -14.72 -37.45
C TYR A 147 5.86 -14.89 -38.92
N GLN A 148 4.80 -14.21 -39.34
CA GLN A 148 4.44 -14.11 -40.75
C GLN A 148 5.09 -12.87 -41.33
N VAL A 149 5.90 -13.03 -42.38
CA VAL A 149 6.66 -11.95 -43.02
C VAL A 149 6.49 -11.99 -44.53
N TYR A 150 6.56 -10.81 -45.15
CA TYR A 150 6.54 -10.66 -46.62
C TYR A 150 7.94 -10.41 -47.21
N ALA A 151 8.93 -10.25 -46.35
CA ALA A 151 10.30 -9.96 -46.73
C ALA A 151 10.95 -11.07 -47.59
N PRO A 152 11.66 -10.72 -48.67
CA PRO A 152 12.37 -11.66 -49.55
C PRO A 152 13.67 -12.20 -48.93
N THR A 153 14.33 -11.43 -48.07
CA THR A 153 15.63 -11.81 -47.47
C THR A 153 15.56 -11.94 -45.95
N VAL A 154 16.43 -12.78 -45.38
CA VAL A 154 16.53 -13.00 -43.92
C VAL A 154 16.68 -11.67 -43.17
N GLY A 155 17.46 -10.73 -43.69
CA GLY A 155 17.65 -9.45 -43.04
C GLY A 155 16.42 -8.57 -43.06
N GLU A 156 15.75 -8.48 -44.20
CA GLU A 156 14.48 -7.76 -44.30
C GLU A 156 13.40 -8.38 -43.39
N ALA A 157 13.37 -9.72 -43.27
CA ALA A 157 12.44 -10.42 -42.38
C ALA A 157 12.70 -10.09 -40.91
N LEU A 158 13.97 -10.10 -40.50
CA LEU A 158 14.35 -9.72 -39.14
C LEU A 158 14.04 -8.24 -38.84
N ASP A 159 14.20 -7.36 -39.82
CA ASP A 159 13.81 -5.96 -39.71
C ASP A 159 12.29 -5.77 -39.61
N GLU A 160 11.51 -6.49 -40.41
CA GLU A 160 10.04 -6.49 -40.36
C GLU A 160 9.53 -6.91 -38.98
N ILE A 161 10.17 -7.93 -38.38
CA ILE A 161 9.88 -8.42 -37.01
C ILE A 161 10.34 -7.39 -35.93
N GLY A 162 11.25 -6.48 -36.27
CA GLY A 162 11.83 -5.50 -35.35
C GLY A 162 13.03 -6.02 -34.56
N LEU A 163 13.73 -7.00 -35.12
CA LEU A 163 14.99 -7.61 -34.65
C LEU A 163 16.19 -7.10 -35.44
N THR A 164 16.22 -5.80 -35.76
CA THR A 164 17.31 -5.16 -36.50
C THR A 164 18.66 -5.49 -35.89
N ALA A 165 19.50 -6.15 -36.68
CA ALA A 165 20.78 -6.69 -36.27
C ALA A 165 21.80 -5.56 -36.10
N GLY A 166 22.17 -5.27 -34.86
CA GLY A 166 23.43 -4.61 -34.57
C GLY A 166 24.56 -5.64 -34.68
N GLU A 167 25.20 -5.67 -35.85
CA GLU A 167 26.36 -6.48 -36.23
C GLU A 167 26.20 -8.01 -36.24
N GLU A 168 26.38 -8.53 -37.45
CA GLU A 168 26.20 -9.90 -37.92
C GLU A 168 27.23 -10.90 -37.35
N LYS A 169 26.98 -11.54 -36.20
CA LYS A 169 27.76 -12.75 -35.80
C LYS A 169 26.95 -13.86 -35.10
N ASN A 170 25.63 -13.77 -35.09
CA ASN A 170 24.81 -14.56 -34.17
C ASN A 170 23.56 -15.20 -34.79
N VAL A 171 23.45 -15.21 -36.12
CA VAL A 171 22.35 -15.88 -36.84
C VAL A 171 22.90 -17.11 -37.57
N ASN A 172 22.10 -18.17 -37.76
CA ASN A 172 22.48 -19.36 -38.51
C ASN A 172 22.43 -19.21 -40.04
N TYR A 173 22.00 -18.03 -40.53
CA TYR A 173 21.87 -17.67 -41.94
C TYR A 173 22.58 -16.34 -42.24
N THR A 174 22.85 -16.07 -43.51
CA THR A 174 23.29 -14.76 -43.97
C THR A 174 22.09 -13.83 -44.16
N PHE A 175 22.28 -12.52 -44.01
CA PHE A 175 21.18 -11.56 -44.15
C PHE A 175 20.60 -11.47 -45.56
N GLY A 176 21.38 -11.85 -46.58
CA GLY A 176 20.93 -11.89 -47.98
C GLY A 176 20.30 -13.22 -48.40
N ASP A 177 20.29 -14.24 -47.54
CA ASP A 177 19.66 -15.53 -47.86
C ASP A 177 18.16 -15.32 -48.08
N ALA A 178 17.60 -15.98 -49.10
CA ALA A 178 16.17 -15.90 -49.40
C ALA A 178 15.33 -16.56 -48.29
N VAL A 179 14.22 -15.91 -47.93
CA VAL A 179 13.27 -16.43 -46.94
C VAL A 179 12.46 -17.58 -47.55
N GLN A 180 12.30 -18.65 -46.78
CA GLN A 180 11.47 -19.81 -47.15
C GLN A 180 10.42 -20.06 -46.06
N ASP A 181 9.24 -20.52 -46.48
CA ASP A 181 8.20 -20.92 -45.54
C ASP A 181 8.68 -22.03 -44.59
N GLY A 182 8.40 -21.86 -43.30
CA GLY A 182 8.83 -22.78 -42.24
C GLY A 182 10.29 -22.62 -41.77
N MET A 183 11.09 -21.76 -42.39
CA MET A 183 12.51 -21.56 -42.06
C MET A 183 12.74 -21.27 -40.58
N VAL A 184 13.78 -21.89 -39.98
CA VAL A 184 14.10 -21.72 -38.55
C VAL A 184 15.35 -20.85 -38.37
N ILE A 185 15.14 -19.58 -38.07
CA ILE A 185 16.21 -18.60 -37.84
C ILE A 185 16.62 -18.62 -36.37
N GLU A 186 17.79 -19.18 -36.06
CA GLU A 186 18.33 -19.18 -34.70
C GLU A 186 19.20 -17.95 -34.45
N ILE A 187 18.82 -17.16 -33.44
CA ILE A 187 19.54 -15.97 -33.01
C ILE A 187 20.19 -16.25 -31.66
N LYS A 188 21.52 -16.24 -31.61
CA LYS A 188 22.31 -16.47 -30.39
C LYS A 188 22.30 -15.25 -29.46
N ASN A 189 22.33 -14.05 -30.04
CA ASN A 189 22.37 -12.78 -29.29
C ASN A 189 21.45 -11.76 -29.95
N ALA A 190 20.51 -11.23 -29.17
CA ALA A 190 19.60 -10.17 -29.57
C ALA A 190 19.29 -9.29 -28.34
N PRO A 191 18.93 -8.01 -28.55
CA PRO A 191 18.24 -7.24 -27.52
C PRO A 191 17.07 -8.07 -26.98
N SER A 192 16.90 -8.13 -25.66
CA SER A 192 15.92 -9.03 -25.05
C SER A 192 15.09 -8.33 -23.97
N VAL A 193 13.93 -8.91 -23.69
CA VAL A 193 13.08 -8.58 -22.54
C VAL A 193 13.02 -9.79 -21.62
N THR A 194 12.88 -9.55 -20.30
CA THR A 194 12.76 -10.62 -19.32
C THR A 194 11.34 -10.66 -18.77
N LEU A 195 10.64 -11.77 -18.96
CA LEU A 195 9.33 -12.02 -18.36
C LEU A 195 9.50 -12.83 -17.07
N THR A 196 8.97 -12.29 -15.97
CA THR A 196 8.82 -13.02 -14.71
C THR A 196 7.36 -13.36 -14.47
N ALA A 197 7.00 -14.64 -14.49
CA ALA A 197 5.66 -15.11 -14.23
C ALA A 197 5.71 -16.37 -13.37
N ASP A 198 4.88 -16.43 -12.32
CA ASP A 198 4.72 -17.61 -11.46
C ASP A 198 6.04 -18.16 -10.88
N GLY A 199 6.98 -17.26 -10.59
CA GLY A 199 8.31 -17.58 -10.06
C GLY A 199 9.37 -17.89 -11.13
N ASN A 200 8.96 -18.12 -12.38
CA ASN A 200 9.86 -18.39 -13.50
C ASN A 200 10.30 -17.10 -14.17
N LYS A 201 11.58 -17.04 -14.57
CA LYS A 201 12.16 -15.94 -15.34
C LYS A 201 12.64 -16.46 -16.68
N VAL A 202 12.08 -15.93 -17.76
CA VAL A 202 12.40 -16.35 -19.13
C VAL A 202 12.76 -15.11 -19.96
N LYS A 203 13.77 -15.24 -20.82
CA LYS A 203 14.17 -14.20 -21.76
C LYS A 203 13.50 -14.43 -23.11
N TYR A 204 13.01 -13.36 -23.69
CA TYR A 204 12.45 -13.31 -25.04
C TYR A 204 13.20 -12.28 -25.86
N ALA A 205 13.31 -12.52 -27.17
CA ALA A 205 13.84 -11.51 -28.07
C ALA A 205 12.97 -10.25 -28.01
N LYS A 206 13.58 -9.07 -27.99
CA LYS A 206 12.85 -7.81 -28.05
C LYS A 206 12.41 -7.61 -29.50
N VAL A 207 11.10 -7.73 -29.74
CA VAL A 207 10.47 -7.40 -31.03
C VAL A 207 9.67 -6.11 -30.91
N SER A 208 9.14 -5.64 -32.03
CA SER A 208 8.11 -4.59 -32.02
C SER A 208 6.84 -5.11 -31.35
N GLY A 209 6.23 -4.31 -30.47
CA GLY A 209 5.02 -4.70 -29.74
C GLY A 209 5.00 -4.21 -28.29
N THR A 210 4.04 -4.73 -27.55
CA THR A 210 3.70 -4.35 -26.17
C THR A 210 3.91 -5.49 -25.19
N VAL A 211 3.75 -5.19 -23.89
CA VAL A 211 3.72 -6.21 -22.84
C VAL A 211 2.62 -7.25 -23.07
N SER A 212 1.48 -6.86 -23.64
CA SER A 212 0.39 -7.79 -23.99
C SER A 212 0.83 -8.83 -25.01
N ASP A 213 1.55 -8.40 -26.05
CA ASP A 213 2.04 -9.27 -27.12
C ASP A 213 3.08 -10.25 -26.58
N LEU A 214 3.97 -9.79 -25.69
CA LEU A 214 4.92 -10.66 -24.98
C LEU A 214 4.21 -11.76 -24.17
N LEU A 215 3.11 -11.43 -23.50
CA LEU A 215 2.33 -12.41 -22.73
C LEU A 215 1.67 -13.45 -23.64
N ALA A 216 1.16 -13.03 -24.80
CA ALA A 216 0.59 -13.93 -25.80
C ALA A 216 1.65 -14.92 -26.33
N VAL A 217 2.83 -14.41 -26.71
CA VAL A 217 3.99 -15.20 -27.12
C VAL A 217 4.41 -16.19 -26.02
N ALA A 218 4.44 -15.74 -24.77
CA ALA A 218 4.80 -16.58 -23.63
C ALA A 218 3.70 -17.58 -23.22
N GLY A 219 2.53 -17.55 -23.86
CA GLY A 219 1.37 -18.36 -23.48
C GLY A 219 0.81 -18.03 -22.09
N VAL A 220 1.13 -16.86 -21.53
CA VAL A 220 0.74 -16.48 -20.18
C VAL A 220 -0.60 -15.75 -20.20
N LYS A 221 -1.64 -16.43 -19.68
CA LYS A 221 -2.97 -15.84 -19.49
C LYS A 221 -3.09 -15.18 -18.12
N LEU A 222 -3.63 -13.97 -18.08
CA LEU A 222 -3.94 -13.25 -16.84
C LEU A 222 -5.32 -13.67 -16.30
N GLY A 223 -5.40 -13.83 -14.98
CA GLY A 223 -6.68 -13.86 -14.28
C GLY A 223 -7.34 -12.48 -14.26
N LYS A 224 -8.63 -12.44 -13.88
CA LYS A 224 -9.45 -11.21 -13.86
C LYS A 224 -8.81 -10.04 -13.12
N ASP A 225 -8.17 -10.31 -11.99
CA ASP A 225 -7.57 -9.29 -11.12
C ASP A 225 -6.04 -9.21 -11.26
N ASP A 226 -5.44 -10.09 -12.07
CA ASP A 226 -4.00 -10.10 -12.31
C ASP A 226 -3.58 -8.90 -13.15
N TYR A 227 -2.32 -8.49 -13.03
CA TYR A 227 -1.79 -7.38 -13.81
C TYR A 227 -0.29 -7.53 -14.05
N THR A 228 0.21 -6.83 -15.06
CA THR A 228 1.64 -6.75 -15.33
C THR A 228 2.24 -5.46 -14.81
N LYS A 229 3.54 -5.49 -14.52
CA LYS A 229 4.36 -4.29 -14.37
C LYS A 229 5.60 -4.45 -15.27
N PRO A 230 5.81 -3.57 -16.27
CA PRO A 230 4.94 -2.48 -16.74
C PRO A 230 3.54 -2.91 -17.24
N ALA A 231 2.64 -1.96 -17.50
CA ALA A 231 1.26 -2.22 -17.92
C ALA A 231 1.18 -2.86 -19.32
N LEU A 232 0.08 -3.57 -19.62
CA LEU A 232 -0.10 -4.36 -20.85
C LEU A 232 0.16 -3.59 -22.15
N ASN A 233 -0.26 -2.33 -22.23
CA ASN A 233 -0.08 -1.47 -23.39
C ASN A 233 1.30 -0.79 -23.47
N THR A 234 2.22 -1.10 -22.55
CA THR A 234 3.56 -0.51 -22.56
C THR A 234 4.36 -1.11 -23.71
N ALA A 235 4.91 -0.28 -24.59
CA ALA A 235 5.81 -0.72 -25.65
C ALA A 235 7.08 -1.36 -25.09
N LEU A 236 7.51 -2.48 -25.69
CA LEU A 236 8.70 -3.20 -25.26
C LEU A 236 9.98 -2.42 -25.58
N LYS A 237 10.92 -2.44 -24.63
CA LYS A 237 12.26 -1.84 -24.77
C LYS A 237 13.32 -2.88 -24.47
N ALA A 238 14.47 -2.77 -25.12
CA ALA A 238 15.62 -3.64 -24.85
C ALA A 238 15.98 -3.58 -23.35
N GLY A 239 16.24 -4.74 -22.74
CA GLY A 239 16.55 -4.88 -21.31
C GLY A 239 15.34 -4.74 -20.37
N MET A 240 14.12 -4.52 -20.89
CA MET A 240 12.93 -4.35 -20.05
C MET A 240 12.63 -5.64 -19.25
N SER A 241 12.34 -5.46 -17.96
CA SER A 241 11.82 -6.52 -17.10
C SER A 241 10.31 -6.37 -16.95
N VAL A 242 9.58 -7.37 -17.38
CA VAL A 242 8.13 -7.49 -17.26
C VAL A 242 7.82 -8.50 -16.16
N SER A 243 6.92 -8.15 -15.25
CA SER A 243 6.49 -9.02 -14.16
C SER A 243 4.98 -9.22 -14.19
N VAL A 244 4.53 -10.46 -14.08
CA VAL A 244 3.14 -10.83 -13.87
C VAL A 244 2.88 -10.89 -12.37
N ASN A 245 1.83 -10.22 -11.92
CA ASN A 245 1.44 -10.15 -10.51
C ASN A 245 0.10 -10.87 -10.35
N ARG A 246 0.14 -12.07 -9.76
CA ARG A 246 -1.04 -12.89 -9.48
C ARG A 246 -1.80 -12.37 -8.29
N VAL A 247 -3.08 -12.05 -8.46
CA VAL A 247 -3.95 -11.47 -7.43
C VAL A 247 -4.99 -12.48 -7.00
N SER A 248 -5.11 -12.66 -5.69
CA SER A 248 -6.18 -13.45 -5.07
C SER A 248 -6.71 -12.77 -3.83
N PHE A 249 -7.93 -13.14 -3.44
CA PHE A 249 -8.59 -12.62 -2.25
C PHE A 249 -8.90 -13.74 -1.28
N LYS A 250 -8.59 -13.51 0.00
CA LYS A 250 -8.92 -14.46 1.07
C LYS A 250 -9.83 -13.80 2.10
N THR A 251 -11.03 -14.35 2.26
CA THR A 251 -11.99 -13.88 3.26
C THR A 251 -12.05 -14.84 4.44
N TYR A 252 -11.92 -14.33 5.66
CA TYR A 252 -12.03 -15.14 6.87
C TYR A 252 -12.58 -14.34 8.05
N THR A 253 -13.11 -15.06 9.05
CA THR A 253 -13.72 -14.45 10.25
C THR A 253 -12.93 -14.77 11.50
N LYS A 254 -12.61 -13.74 12.31
CA LYS A 254 -12.00 -13.89 13.63
C LYS A 254 -12.92 -13.39 14.74
N THR A 255 -12.95 -14.10 15.86
CA THR A 255 -13.66 -13.67 17.06
C THR A 255 -12.78 -12.75 17.89
N LYS A 256 -13.22 -11.50 18.12
CA LYS A 256 -12.55 -10.52 18.98
C LYS A 256 -13.35 -10.30 20.28
N LYS A 257 -12.63 -10.11 21.39
CA LYS A 257 -13.22 -9.80 22.71
C LYS A 257 -13.62 -8.32 22.76
N ILE A 258 -14.80 -8.03 23.30
CA ILE A 258 -15.23 -6.67 23.65
C ILE A 258 -15.04 -6.51 25.16
N LYS A 259 -14.08 -5.68 25.58
CA LYS A 259 -13.81 -5.44 27.00
C LYS A 259 -15.04 -4.82 27.69
N PHE A 260 -15.42 -5.34 28.86
CA PHE A 260 -16.47 -4.69 29.66
C PHE A 260 -15.97 -3.37 30.26
N LYS A 261 -16.88 -2.42 30.44
CA LYS A 261 -16.62 -1.17 31.18
C LYS A 261 -16.98 -1.35 32.67
N THR A 262 -16.29 -0.64 33.56
CA THR A 262 -16.60 -0.62 35.00
C THR A 262 -17.32 0.68 35.35
N VAL A 263 -18.46 0.58 36.04
CA VAL A 263 -19.23 1.71 36.55
C VAL A 263 -19.09 1.73 38.07
N LYS A 264 -18.59 2.84 38.60
CA LYS A 264 -18.52 3.10 40.05
C LYS A 264 -19.78 3.85 40.48
N LYS A 265 -20.47 3.36 41.51
CA LYS A 265 -21.62 4.04 42.12
C LYS A 265 -21.30 4.36 43.58
N LYS A 266 -21.48 5.61 44.00
CA LYS A 266 -21.32 6.00 45.41
C LYS A 266 -22.40 5.31 46.25
N ASP A 267 -22.04 4.84 47.43
CA ASP A 267 -22.97 4.22 48.39
C ASP A 267 -22.79 4.86 49.77
N LYS A 268 -23.82 5.59 50.21
CA LYS A 268 -23.85 6.28 51.51
C LYS A 268 -23.94 5.33 52.71
N LYS A 269 -24.31 4.06 52.50
CA LYS A 269 -24.38 3.05 53.57
C LYS A 269 -23.05 2.28 53.74
N LEU A 270 -22.20 2.30 52.72
CA LEU A 270 -20.90 1.63 52.74
C LEU A 270 -19.83 2.61 53.25
N GLU A 271 -19.03 2.17 54.20
CA GLU A 271 -17.90 2.95 54.74
C GLU A 271 -16.92 3.37 53.65
N GLN A 272 -16.45 4.61 53.74
CA GLN A 272 -15.43 5.14 52.86
C GLN A 272 -14.18 4.27 52.91
N GLY A 273 -13.57 4.04 51.74
CA GLY A 273 -12.46 3.10 51.58
C GLY A 273 -12.91 1.70 51.16
N LYS A 274 -14.10 1.25 51.58
CA LYS A 274 -14.64 -0.05 51.17
C LYS A 274 -15.22 -0.01 49.76
N LYS A 275 -15.04 -1.12 49.03
CA LYS A 275 -15.60 -1.35 47.69
C LYS A 275 -16.38 -2.66 47.69
N LYS A 276 -17.57 -2.66 47.11
CA LYS A 276 -18.38 -3.87 46.93
C LYS A 276 -18.73 -4.06 45.48
N VAL A 277 -18.33 -5.19 44.88
CA VAL A 277 -18.76 -5.55 43.53
C VAL A 277 -20.21 -6.03 43.62
N VAL A 278 -21.12 -5.32 42.97
CA VAL A 278 -22.56 -5.65 42.96
C VAL A 278 -22.93 -6.45 41.72
N LYS A 279 -22.22 -6.22 40.61
CA LYS A 279 -22.38 -6.96 39.37
C LYS A 279 -21.02 -7.26 38.77
N LYS A 280 -20.71 -8.55 38.59
CA LYS A 280 -19.48 -8.96 37.89
C LYS A 280 -19.58 -8.56 36.42
N GLY A 281 -18.50 -7.98 35.88
CA GLY A 281 -18.41 -7.67 34.46
C GLY A 281 -18.14 -8.94 33.65
N LYS A 282 -18.68 -9.00 32.43
CA LYS A 282 -18.41 -10.10 31.50
C LYS A 282 -18.07 -9.50 30.14
N ASN A 283 -16.92 -9.88 29.58
CA ASN A 283 -16.54 -9.43 28.24
C ASN A 283 -17.56 -9.92 27.21
N GLY A 284 -17.82 -9.07 26.23
CA GLY A 284 -18.57 -9.42 25.04
C GLY A 284 -17.68 -10.10 24.00
N LYS A 285 -18.29 -10.47 22.87
CA LYS A 285 -17.62 -11.02 21.70
C LYS A 285 -18.20 -10.35 20.46
N LYS A 286 -17.34 -10.08 19.48
CA LYS A 286 -17.73 -9.78 18.10
C LYS A 286 -17.01 -10.69 17.13
N LYS A 287 -17.69 -11.08 16.05
CA LYS A 287 -17.07 -11.67 14.86
C LYS A 287 -16.70 -10.53 13.93
N VAL A 288 -15.46 -10.51 13.47
CA VAL A 288 -14.96 -9.55 12.48
C VAL A 288 -14.51 -10.34 11.27
N THR A 289 -15.11 -10.04 10.12
CA THR A 289 -14.75 -10.63 8.83
C THR A 289 -13.77 -9.72 8.13
N TYR A 290 -12.65 -10.30 7.70
CA TYR A 290 -11.60 -9.62 6.96
C TYR A 290 -11.55 -10.18 5.54
N THR A 291 -11.22 -9.31 4.60
CA THR A 291 -10.78 -9.70 3.26
C THR A 291 -9.36 -9.22 3.08
N GLU A 292 -8.46 -10.14 2.76
CA GLU A 292 -7.06 -9.88 2.45
C GLU A 292 -6.86 -9.93 0.93
N LYS A 293 -6.24 -8.89 0.36
CA LYS A 293 -5.73 -8.92 -1.03
C LYS A 293 -4.31 -9.50 -0.98
N ILE A 294 -4.08 -10.52 -1.77
CA ILE A 294 -2.83 -11.27 -1.83
C ILE A 294 -2.25 -11.08 -3.24
N VAL A 295 -1.01 -10.60 -3.34
CA VAL A 295 -0.28 -10.46 -4.61
C VAL A 295 0.96 -11.33 -4.54
N ASN A 296 1.12 -12.26 -5.48
CA ASN A 296 2.23 -13.23 -5.53
C ASN A 296 2.44 -13.95 -4.16
N GLY A 297 1.35 -14.40 -3.55
CA GLY A 297 1.35 -15.09 -2.25
C GLY A 297 1.55 -14.20 -1.02
N LYS A 298 1.81 -12.89 -1.19
CA LYS A 298 2.03 -11.94 -0.08
C LYS A 298 0.78 -11.10 0.17
N VAL A 299 0.35 -10.99 1.42
CA VAL A 299 -0.75 -10.11 1.82
C VAL A 299 -0.31 -8.64 1.65
N VAL A 300 -0.96 -7.92 0.74
CA VAL A 300 -0.66 -6.49 0.47
C VAL A 300 -1.65 -5.55 1.11
N SER A 301 -2.89 -6.00 1.36
CA SER A 301 -3.89 -5.22 2.08
C SER A 301 -4.86 -6.10 2.84
N LYS A 302 -5.47 -5.52 3.87
CA LYS A 302 -6.41 -6.20 4.76
C LYS A 302 -7.50 -5.23 5.21
N ASN A 303 -8.74 -5.52 4.81
CA ASN A 303 -9.88 -4.66 5.11
C ASN A 303 -10.90 -5.40 5.98
N VAL A 304 -11.54 -4.67 6.89
CA VAL A 304 -12.70 -5.15 7.63
C VAL A 304 -13.93 -4.92 6.77
N VAL A 305 -14.61 -6.00 6.39
CA VAL A 305 -15.82 -5.91 5.53
C VAL A 305 -17.11 -6.07 6.33
N LYS A 306 -17.03 -6.69 7.53
CA LYS A 306 -18.20 -6.90 8.39
C LYS A 306 -17.80 -7.04 9.86
N GLU A 307 -18.54 -6.38 10.74
CA GLU A 307 -18.48 -6.61 12.19
C GLU A 307 -19.86 -6.98 12.73
N VAL A 308 -19.93 -8.07 13.50
CA VAL A 308 -21.17 -8.51 14.15
C VAL A 308 -20.93 -8.78 15.62
N VAL A 309 -21.63 -8.06 16.50
CA VAL A 309 -21.59 -8.32 17.95
C VAL A 309 -22.40 -9.57 18.25
N THR A 310 -21.71 -10.68 18.57
CA THR A 310 -22.36 -11.96 18.90
C THR A 310 -22.71 -12.06 20.38
N LYS A 311 -22.04 -11.29 21.24
CA LYS A 311 -22.35 -11.21 22.67
C LYS A 311 -22.04 -9.82 23.20
N LYS A 312 -23.05 -9.10 23.70
CA LYS A 312 -22.85 -7.78 24.31
C LYS A 312 -22.03 -7.90 25.60
N ALA A 313 -21.14 -6.93 25.85
CA ALA A 313 -20.37 -6.88 27.09
C ALA A 313 -21.28 -6.44 28.25
N VAL A 314 -21.16 -7.12 29.39
CA VAL A 314 -21.90 -6.80 30.62
C VAL A 314 -21.00 -5.93 31.51
N ARG A 315 -21.46 -4.72 31.83
CA ARG A 315 -20.72 -3.78 32.68
C ARG A 315 -20.48 -4.35 34.08
N LYS A 316 -19.28 -4.14 34.63
CA LYS A 316 -18.97 -4.39 36.05
C LYS A 316 -19.50 -3.22 36.86
N VAL A 317 -20.28 -3.48 37.92
CA VAL A 317 -20.77 -2.43 38.82
C VAL A 317 -20.10 -2.58 40.17
N VAL A 318 -19.43 -1.52 40.60
CA VAL A 318 -18.74 -1.45 41.90
C VAL A 318 -19.32 -0.31 42.71
N LYS A 319 -19.84 -0.63 43.89
CA LYS A 319 -20.20 0.37 44.89
C LYS A 319 -18.95 0.83 45.61
N VAL A 320 -18.78 2.15 45.74
CA VAL A 320 -17.70 2.78 46.50
C VAL A 320 -18.31 3.47 47.70
N GLY A 321 -17.83 3.15 48.89
CA GLY A 321 -18.39 3.72 50.12
C GLY A 321 -18.10 5.20 50.28
N THR A 322 -19.08 5.91 50.83
CA THR A 322 -18.97 7.34 51.19
C THR A 322 -19.44 7.64 52.61
N LYS A 323 -19.82 6.61 53.40
CA LYS A 323 -20.12 6.78 54.81
C LYS A 323 -18.82 7.10 55.55
N ALA A 324 -18.83 8.08 56.43
CA ALA A 324 -17.68 8.36 57.29
C ALA A 324 -17.31 7.11 58.11
N VAL A 325 -16.02 6.86 58.31
CA VAL A 325 -15.53 5.77 59.17
C VAL A 325 -15.80 6.09 60.64
N ASP A 326 -15.78 7.38 60.97
CA ASP A 326 -16.19 7.92 62.25
C ASP A 326 -17.25 9.01 62.01
N PRO A 327 -18.41 8.98 62.68
CA PRO A 327 -19.51 9.93 62.43
C PRO A 327 -19.13 11.39 62.72
N ASP A 328 -18.15 11.63 63.59
CA ASP A 328 -17.75 12.96 64.01
C ASP A 328 -16.70 13.59 63.07
N VAL A 329 -16.26 12.83 62.06
CA VAL A 329 -15.20 13.26 61.13
C VAL A 329 -15.75 13.41 59.71
N LYS A 330 -15.70 14.64 59.19
CA LYS A 330 -16.08 14.92 57.81
C LYS A 330 -15.12 14.23 56.83
N PRO A 331 -15.59 13.35 55.93
CA PRO A 331 -14.71 12.69 54.98
C PRO A 331 -14.23 13.65 53.87
N ASN A 332 -12.98 13.49 53.44
CA ASN A 332 -12.35 14.27 52.35
C ASN A 332 -12.20 13.48 51.04
N GLY A 333 -12.79 12.29 50.93
CA GLY A 333 -12.68 11.42 49.74
C GLY A 333 -11.36 10.67 49.57
N VAL A 334 -10.33 10.92 50.40
CA VAL A 334 -9.06 10.20 50.35
C VAL A 334 -9.23 8.80 50.97
N GLN A 335 -8.85 7.76 50.23
CA GLN A 335 -8.97 6.35 50.66
C GLN A 335 -7.64 5.74 51.09
N SER A 336 -6.54 6.20 50.50
CA SER A 336 -5.18 5.75 50.82
C SER A 336 -4.18 6.84 50.48
N LYS A 337 -3.14 7.01 51.31
CA LYS A 337 -2.07 7.98 51.10
C LYS A 337 -0.81 7.50 51.83
N ASN A 338 0.35 7.58 51.17
CA ASN A 338 1.65 7.20 51.72
C ASN A 338 1.69 5.77 52.32
N GLY A 339 1.06 4.80 51.67
CA GLY A 339 1.00 3.41 52.15
C GLY A 339 -0.06 3.14 53.23
N PHE A 340 -0.72 4.17 53.76
CA PHE A 340 -1.79 4.03 54.75
C PHE A 340 -3.17 4.02 54.11
N THR A 341 -4.12 3.34 54.75
CA THR A 341 -5.51 3.24 54.29
C THR A 341 -6.49 3.73 55.35
N LEU A 342 -7.62 4.28 54.91
CA LEU A 342 -8.68 4.74 55.80
C LEU A 342 -9.30 3.53 56.54
N GLY A 343 -9.50 3.66 57.85
CA GLY A 343 -9.96 2.60 58.75
C GLY A 343 -8.87 1.63 59.21
N GLN A 344 -7.62 1.82 58.78
CA GLN A 344 -6.49 1.00 59.23
C GLN A 344 -6.29 1.15 60.74
N LYS A 345 -6.19 0.01 61.43
CA LYS A 345 -5.83 -0.07 62.85
C LYS A 345 -4.34 -0.35 62.99
N ILE A 346 -3.68 0.40 63.87
CA ILE A 346 -2.24 0.35 64.11
C ILE A 346 -2.02 0.32 65.62
N SER A 347 -1.27 -0.66 66.12
CA SER A 347 -0.80 -0.63 67.50
C SER A 347 0.28 0.44 67.64
N GLY A 348 0.12 1.32 68.61
CA GLY A 348 0.97 2.49 68.78
C GLY A 348 1.48 2.68 70.20
N ARG A 349 2.32 3.71 70.36
CA ARG A 349 2.68 4.27 71.65
C ARG A 349 2.56 5.79 71.60
N TYR A 350 1.98 6.36 72.64
CA TYR A 350 1.87 7.80 72.80
C TYR A 350 2.87 8.31 73.84
N THR A 351 3.35 9.52 73.62
CA THR A 351 3.95 10.39 74.63
C THR A 351 3.11 11.66 74.73
N HIS A 352 3.39 12.52 75.71
CA HIS A 352 2.72 13.80 75.86
C HIS A 352 3.73 14.95 75.80
N TYR A 353 3.33 16.04 75.15
CA TYR A 353 4.10 17.28 75.08
C TYR A 353 3.20 18.49 75.37
N CYS A 354 3.77 19.60 75.81
CA CYS A 354 3.05 20.85 76.00
C CYS A 354 3.74 22.01 75.24
N ALA A 355 3.19 23.22 75.34
CA ALA A 355 3.70 24.37 74.59
C ALA A 355 4.92 25.05 75.26
N CYS A 356 5.44 24.52 76.38
CA CYS A 356 6.59 25.10 77.06
C CYS A 356 7.87 24.97 76.22
N ALA A 357 8.87 25.81 76.52
CA ALA A 357 10.17 25.76 75.84
C ALA A 357 10.87 24.40 76.00
N THR A 358 10.69 23.72 77.13
CA THR A 358 11.28 22.39 77.37
C THR A 358 10.72 21.32 76.44
N CYS A 359 9.42 21.36 76.12
CA CYS A 359 8.77 20.38 75.26
C CYS A 359 8.83 20.75 73.76
N ASN A 360 8.72 22.04 73.44
CA ASN A 360 8.58 22.53 72.06
C ASN A 360 9.84 23.29 71.57
N GLY A 361 10.93 23.29 72.35
CA GLY A 361 12.22 23.88 72.00
C GLY A 361 12.30 25.41 71.95
N SER A 362 11.17 26.13 71.78
CA SER A 362 11.16 27.58 71.56
C SER A 362 10.10 28.36 72.34
N GLY A 363 9.08 27.68 72.89
CA GLY A 363 7.92 28.35 73.52
C GLY A 363 7.03 29.15 72.56
N ALA A 364 7.35 29.21 71.27
CA ALA A 364 6.66 30.02 70.25
C ALA A 364 5.24 29.52 69.89
N GLY A 365 4.84 28.35 70.40
CA GLY A 365 3.46 27.87 70.33
C GLY A 365 2.89 27.71 68.92
N THR A 366 3.70 27.34 67.92
CA THR A 366 3.25 27.16 66.54
C THR A 366 3.67 25.78 66.02
N THR A 367 2.70 24.96 65.62
CA THR A 367 2.92 23.61 65.07
C THR A 367 3.44 23.65 63.64
N SER A 368 3.99 22.54 63.13
CA SER A 368 4.43 22.44 61.72
C SER A 368 3.35 22.72 60.68
N SER A 369 2.06 22.56 61.02
CA SER A 369 0.94 22.93 60.14
C SER A 369 0.54 24.42 60.20
N GLY A 370 1.20 25.20 61.06
CA GLY A 370 0.90 26.62 61.31
C GLY A 370 -0.15 26.88 62.38
N ARG A 371 -0.73 25.83 63.00
CA ARG A 371 -1.72 26.00 64.08
C ARG A 371 -1.06 26.47 65.37
N LYS A 372 -1.71 27.41 66.07
CA LYS A 372 -1.26 27.94 67.36
C LYS A 372 -1.65 27.03 68.52
N ILE A 373 -0.74 26.86 69.47
CA ILE A 373 -0.91 26.11 70.71
C ILE A 373 -0.33 26.91 71.88
N HIS A 374 -0.98 26.89 73.04
CA HIS A 374 -0.45 27.47 74.27
C HIS A 374 -0.94 26.67 75.49
N ASN A 375 -0.22 26.76 76.61
CA ASN A 375 -0.68 26.15 77.85
C ASN A 375 -1.93 26.89 78.36
N GLY A 376 -2.86 26.16 78.97
CA GLY A 376 -4.16 26.66 79.42
C GLY A 376 -5.24 26.78 78.33
N MET A 377 -4.94 26.45 77.07
CA MET A 377 -5.98 26.43 76.02
C MET A 377 -6.97 25.27 76.20
N LYS A 378 -8.16 25.41 75.61
CA LYS A 378 -9.07 24.27 75.46
C LYS A 378 -8.40 23.20 74.60
N ASP A 379 -8.50 21.94 75.00
CA ASP A 379 -7.86 20.83 74.29
C ASP A 379 -8.32 20.77 72.82
N PRO A 380 -7.41 21.00 71.86
CA PRO A 380 -7.73 20.96 70.45
C PRO A 380 -7.65 19.55 69.86
N HIS A 381 -7.27 18.54 70.66
CA HIS A 381 -6.95 17.18 70.25
C HIS A 381 -5.95 17.17 69.09
N TYR A 382 -4.81 17.80 69.32
CA TYR A 382 -3.70 17.85 68.38
C TYR A 382 -2.63 16.83 68.73
N ILE A 383 -1.99 16.29 67.70
CA ILE A 383 -0.82 15.41 67.86
C ILE A 383 0.30 15.81 66.93
N ALA A 384 1.52 15.48 67.35
CA ALA A 384 2.69 15.40 66.51
C ALA A 384 2.88 13.96 66.01
N CYS A 385 3.14 13.81 64.71
CA CYS A 385 3.37 12.53 64.07
C CYS A 385 4.09 12.76 62.73
N ASN A 386 5.14 11.99 62.44
CA ASN A 386 5.89 12.17 61.20
C ASN A 386 5.57 11.12 60.12
N TRP A 387 4.88 10.03 60.47
CA TRP A 387 4.57 8.95 59.54
C TRP A 387 3.22 9.10 58.83
N LEU A 388 2.30 9.94 59.33
CA LEU A 388 1.04 10.25 58.66
C LEU A 388 1.09 11.56 57.87
N PRO A 389 0.30 11.68 56.78
CA PRO A 389 0.10 12.97 56.13
C PRO A 389 -0.46 14.01 57.11
N MET A 390 0.04 15.25 57.02
CA MET A 390 -0.50 16.38 57.79
C MET A 390 -2.00 16.54 57.55
N GLY A 391 -2.76 16.82 58.61
CA GLY A 391 -4.22 16.95 58.57
C GLY A 391 -5.00 15.64 58.68
N SER A 392 -4.31 14.50 58.71
CA SER A 392 -4.96 13.22 58.99
C SER A 392 -5.60 13.26 60.38
N VAL A 393 -6.73 12.57 60.52
CA VAL A 393 -7.41 12.38 61.80
C VAL A 393 -7.27 10.92 62.19
N ILE A 394 -6.82 10.68 63.40
CA ILE A 394 -6.73 9.35 64.00
C ILE A 394 -7.59 9.28 65.24
N LYS A 395 -8.22 8.13 65.47
CA LYS A 395 -8.89 7.81 66.72
C LYS A 395 -7.94 7.04 67.61
N VAL A 396 -7.65 7.59 68.78
CA VAL A 396 -6.80 7.00 69.82
C VAL A 396 -7.67 6.85 71.05
N ASP A 397 -7.87 5.61 71.49
CA ASP A 397 -8.63 5.26 72.71
C ASP A 397 -9.99 5.98 72.83
N GLY A 398 -10.68 6.18 71.71
CA GLY A 398 -12.00 6.80 71.64
C GLY A 398 -12.01 8.27 71.22
N VAL A 399 -10.86 8.97 71.25
CA VAL A 399 -10.75 10.40 70.95
C VAL A 399 -10.13 10.62 69.58
N ASN A 400 -10.72 11.54 68.80
CA ASN A 400 -10.22 11.91 67.48
C ASN A 400 -9.16 13.02 67.59
N TYR A 401 -7.93 12.69 67.21
CA TYR A 401 -6.80 13.61 67.15
C TYR A 401 -6.44 13.98 65.72
N THR A 402 -6.10 15.25 65.49
CA THR A 402 -5.62 15.73 64.18
C THR A 402 -4.09 15.84 64.19
N VAL A 403 -3.46 15.26 63.18
CA VAL A 403 -2.03 15.42 62.91
C VAL A 403 -1.77 16.85 62.43
N VAL A 404 -1.13 17.64 63.27
CA VAL A 404 -0.86 19.06 62.99
C VAL A 404 0.62 19.41 63.13
N ASP A 405 1.42 18.48 63.64
CA ASP A 405 2.84 18.68 63.88
C ASP A 405 3.66 17.44 63.50
N ARG A 406 4.98 17.59 63.37
CA ARG A 406 5.91 16.50 63.06
C ARG A 406 6.72 16.04 64.25
N GLY A 407 6.97 16.94 65.21
CA GLY A 407 7.81 16.69 66.38
C GLY A 407 9.22 16.22 66.02
N GLY A 408 9.91 15.59 66.97
CA GLY A 408 11.29 15.12 66.78
C GLY A 408 11.43 13.87 65.89
N SER A 409 12.66 13.55 65.50
CA SER A 409 12.99 12.41 64.63
C SER A 409 12.45 11.06 65.16
N GLY A 410 12.32 10.90 66.48
CA GLY A 410 11.75 9.73 67.16
C GLY A 410 10.27 9.42 66.85
N LEU A 411 9.55 10.34 66.20
CA LEU A 411 8.15 10.18 65.76
C LEU A 411 8.02 9.69 64.31
N SER A 412 9.12 9.35 63.65
CA SER A 412 9.12 8.82 62.27
C SER A 412 8.70 7.35 62.19
N ARG A 413 8.76 6.61 63.31
CA ARG A 413 8.33 5.21 63.39
C ARG A 413 6.80 5.13 63.39
N THR A 414 6.23 4.35 62.46
CA THR A 414 4.79 4.06 62.40
C THR A 414 4.26 3.63 63.78
N GLY A 415 3.15 4.24 64.20
CA GLY A 415 2.52 4.00 65.50
C GLY A 415 3.06 4.88 66.64
N ARG A 416 4.10 5.69 66.43
CA ARG A 416 4.55 6.70 67.42
C ARG A 416 3.81 8.02 67.22
N ILE A 417 3.17 8.50 68.27
CA ILE A 417 2.49 9.79 68.30
C ILE A 417 2.87 10.54 69.56
N ASP A 418 2.80 11.86 69.51
CA ASP A 418 2.97 12.73 70.66
C ASP A 418 1.70 13.57 70.84
N ILE A 419 1.07 13.49 72.01
CA ILE A 419 -0.21 14.12 72.29
C ILE A 419 0.02 15.49 72.92
N PHE A 420 -0.51 16.52 72.27
CA PHE A 420 -0.46 17.86 72.83
C PHE A 420 -1.35 17.94 74.07
N THR A 421 -0.78 18.38 75.19
CA THR A 421 -1.44 18.46 76.49
C THR A 421 -1.44 19.92 76.94
N PRO A 422 -2.57 20.64 76.81
CA PRO A 422 -2.63 22.06 77.10
C PRO A 422 -2.52 22.38 78.59
N ALA A 423 -2.77 21.42 79.49
CA ALA A 423 -2.64 21.60 80.93
C ALA A 423 -1.18 21.85 81.41
N GLY A 424 -0.21 21.79 80.50
CA GLY A 424 1.17 22.17 80.77
C GLY A 424 2.07 21.02 81.23
N HIS A 425 3.32 21.36 81.54
CA HIS A 425 4.42 20.40 81.67
C HIS A 425 4.20 19.35 82.76
N ALA A 426 3.69 19.76 83.93
CA ALA A 426 3.37 18.85 85.02
C ALA A 426 2.30 17.81 84.63
N ALA A 427 1.33 18.20 83.78
CA ALA A 427 0.31 17.28 83.28
C ALA A 427 0.88 16.26 82.30
N CYS A 428 1.82 16.65 81.43
CA CYS A 428 2.52 15.73 80.54
C CYS A 428 3.22 14.61 81.33
N TYR A 429 3.96 14.95 82.39
CA TYR A 429 4.61 13.94 83.25
C TYR A 429 3.62 13.01 83.93
N ARG A 430 2.49 13.55 84.41
CA ARG A 430 1.44 12.75 85.06
C ARG A 430 0.77 11.78 84.09
N LEU A 431 0.52 12.20 82.84
CA LEU A 431 -0.09 11.34 81.80
C LEU A 431 0.92 10.34 81.21
N GLY A 432 2.21 10.68 81.25
CA GLY A 432 3.32 9.77 80.97
C GLY A 432 3.37 9.28 79.52
N THR A 433 3.67 8.00 79.34
CA THR A 433 3.71 7.32 78.04
C THR A 433 2.98 5.99 78.15
N GLY A 434 2.30 5.57 77.08
CA GLY A 434 1.54 4.34 77.07
C GLY A 434 1.44 3.71 75.69
N SER A 435 0.94 2.48 75.65
CA SER A 435 0.47 1.84 74.42
C SER A 435 -0.93 2.33 74.08
N CYS A 436 -1.25 2.43 72.79
CA CYS A 436 -2.59 2.78 72.32
C CYS A 436 -2.97 2.00 71.06
N SER A 437 -4.26 2.01 70.72
CA SER A 437 -4.76 1.60 69.41
C SER A 437 -5.10 2.82 68.57
N ILE A 438 -4.50 2.91 67.40
CA ILE A 438 -4.70 4.02 66.46
C ILE A 438 -5.58 3.54 65.32
N THR A 439 -6.74 4.17 65.11
CA THR A 439 -7.54 3.97 63.89
C THR A 439 -7.44 5.21 63.01
N ILE A 440 -7.03 5.07 61.75
CA ILE A 440 -7.00 6.19 60.81
C ILE A 440 -8.43 6.49 60.34
N VAL A 441 -8.99 7.64 60.72
CA VAL A 441 -10.39 8.01 60.40
C VAL A 441 -10.51 9.11 59.36
N ARG A 442 -9.41 9.79 59.01
CA ARG A 442 -9.25 10.63 57.81
C ARG A 442 -7.78 10.72 57.41
N LEU A 443 -7.48 10.73 56.11
CA LEU A 443 -6.11 10.85 55.59
C LEU A 443 -5.90 12.21 54.93
N GLY A 444 -5.05 13.04 55.54
CA GLY A 444 -4.79 14.40 55.09
C GLY A 444 -5.96 15.38 55.30
N TRP A 445 -5.75 16.62 54.89
CA TRP A 445 -6.78 17.67 54.85
C TRP A 445 -7.95 17.31 53.93
#